data_AF-A0A401REG2-F1
#
_entry.id   AF-A0A401REG2-F1
#
_cell.length_a   1.000
_cell.length_b   1.000
_cell.length_c   1.000
_cell.angle_alpha   90.00
_cell.angle_beta   90.00
_cell.angle_gamma   90.00
#
_symmetry.space_group_name_H-M   'P 1'
#
loop_
_entity.id
_entity.type
_entity.pdbx_description
1 polymer ?
#
loop_
_entity_poly.entity_id
_entity_poly.type
_entity_poly.pdbx_seq_one_letter_code
_entity_poly.pdbx_strand_id
1 'polypeptide(L)'
;DPVNIFKHQPQPPHSVLKFLQDVFADKDTARIFYRTDLMVMIDIIVRQISDLSPGEKIRMEYLSLMHAIVRSTDYMRHQHRLPDLQTTFQRILAEEENDQSCQMDKLIIQEIYKEFPDIALENEL
;
A
#
# COMPACT_ATOMS: atom_id res chain seq x y z
N ASP A 1 -7.03 14.72 3.83
CA ASP A 1 -6.21 15.03 5.01
C ASP A 1 -6.89 16.07 5.90
N PRO A 2 -7.34 15.71 7.12
CA PRO A 2 -7.95 16.66 8.06
C PRO A 2 -6.95 17.62 8.73
N VAL A 3 -5.65 17.29 8.73
CA VAL A 3 -4.59 18.14 9.32
C VAL A 3 -4.09 19.18 8.32
N ASN A 4 -4.29 18.95 7.02
CA ASN A 4 -3.93 19.89 5.97
C ASN A 4 -4.94 21.04 5.84
N ILE A 5 -4.93 21.97 6.80
CA ILE A 5 -5.84 23.13 6.86
C ILE A 5 -5.25 24.34 6.11
N PHE A 6 -3.93 24.52 6.17
CA PHE A 6 -3.24 25.69 5.62
C PHE A 6 -2.39 25.33 4.41
N LYS A 7 -2.37 26.21 3.40
CA LYS A 7 -1.64 25.99 2.13
C LYS A 7 -0.16 26.44 2.17
N HIS A 8 0.48 26.35 3.34
CA HIS A 8 1.90 26.72 3.48
C HIS A 8 2.80 25.75 2.71
N GLN A 9 3.91 26.24 2.16
CA GLN A 9 4.88 25.42 1.46
C GLN A 9 6.16 25.27 2.32
N PRO A 10 6.78 24.07 2.35
CA PRO A 10 6.35 22.85 1.68
C PRO A 10 5.12 22.20 2.35
N GLN A 11 4.28 21.55 1.55
CA GLN A 11 3.13 20.79 2.07
C GLN A 11 3.62 19.51 2.80
N PRO A 12 3.12 19.23 4.02
CA PRO A 12 3.48 18.02 4.75
C PRO A 12 2.88 16.75 4.10
N PRO A 13 3.39 15.55 4.46
CA PRO A 13 2.79 14.28 4.05
C PRO A 13 1.34 14.13 4.53
N HIS A 14 0.56 13.26 3.87
CA HIS A 14 -0.83 13.02 4.23
C HIS A 14 -0.92 12.40 5.64
N SER A 15 -1.43 13.17 6.60
CA SER A 15 -1.33 12.85 8.04
C SER A 15 -1.89 11.48 8.39
N VAL A 16 -3.05 11.10 7.84
CA VAL A 16 -3.69 9.80 8.10
C VAL A 16 -2.85 8.64 7.56
N LEU A 17 -2.24 8.79 6.39
CA LEU A 17 -1.44 7.72 5.79
C LEU A 17 -0.14 7.55 6.59
N LYS A 18 0.50 8.68 6.93
CA LYS A 18 1.70 8.66 7.77
C LYS A 18 1.44 8.03 9.14
N PHE A 19 0.33 8.40 9.78
CA PHE A 19 -0.09 7.84 11.05
C PHE A 19 -0.34 6.33 10.96
N LEU A 20 -1.07 5.87 9.94
CA LEU A 20 -1.33 4.44 9.76
C LEU A 20 -0.04 3.67 9.48
N GLN A 21 0.88 4.21 8.67
CA GLN A 21 2.19 3.60 8.46
C GLN A 21 2.97 3.45 9.77
N ASP A 22 2.91 4.44 10.68
CA ASP A 22 3.54 4.35 12.00
C ASP A 22 2.84 3.30 12.88
N VAL A 23 1.52 3.17 12.81
CA VAL A 23 0.78 2.12 13.52
C VAL A 23 1.15 0.72 13.02
N PHE A 24 1.37 0.54 11.72
CA PHE A 24 1.79 -0.75 11.14
C PHE A 24 3.31 -0.93 11.08
N ALA A 25 4.10 -0.03 11.69
CA ALA A 25 5.55 -0.19 11.78
C ALA A 25 5.97 -1.28 12.77
N ASP A 26 5.09 -1.61 13.74
CA ASP A 26 5.32 -2.66 14.73
C ASP A 26 4.06 -3.52 14.95
N LYS A 27 4.26 -4.78 15.34
CA LYS A 27 3.16 -5.74 15.54
C LYS A 27 2.30 -5.39 16.74
N ASP A 28 2.86 -4.79 17.80
CA ASP A 28 2.12 -4.44 19.01
C ASP A 28 1.18 -3.25 18.75
N THR A 29 1.62 -2.28 17.94
CA THR A 29 0.76 -1.17 17.51
C THR A 29 -0.26 -1.59 16.45
N ALA A 30 0.07 -2.55 15.57
CA ALA A 30 -0.87 -3.07 14.58
C ALA A 30 -2.07 -3.81 15.22
N ARG A 31 -1.89 -4.38 16.42
CA ARG A 31 -2.93 -5.13 17.17
C ARG A 31 -4.14 -4.28 17.60
N ILE A 32 -4.08 -2.95 17.48
CA ILE A 32 -5.26 -2.10 17.74
C ILE A 32 -6.38 -2.36 16.73
N PHE A 33 -6.05 -2.89 15.55
CA PHE A 33 -7.03 -3.26 14.53
C PHE A 33 -7.55 -4.67 14.76
N TYR A 34 -8.87 -4.80 14.90
CA TYR A 34 -9.51 -6.11 14.84
C TYR A 34 -9.48 -6.64 13.40
N ARG A 35 -9.60 -7.96 13.26
CA ARG A 35 -9.53 -8.63 11.95
C ARG A 35 -10.50 -8.05 10.91
N THR A 36 -11.74 -7.77 11.32
CA THR A 36 -12.75 -7.18 10.42
C THR A 36 -12.35 -5.78 9.97
N ASP A 37 -11.86 -4.93 10.88
CA ASP A 37 -11.42 -3.58 10.56
C ASP A 37 -10.21 -3.59 9.63
N LEU A 38 -9.30 -4.55 9.83
CA LEU A 38 -8.14 -4.76 8.95
C LEU A 38 -8.57 -5.17 7.54
N MET A 39 -9.56 -6.05 7.39
CA MET A 39 -10.09 -6.43 6.07
C MET A 39 -10.69 -5.24 5.33
N VAL A 40 -11.49 -4.43 6.03
CA VAL A 40 -12.07 -3.19 5.46
C VAL A 40 -10.98 -2.20 5.08
N MET A 41 -9.92 -2.09 5.90
CA MET A 41 -8.77 -1.26 5.58
C MET A 41 -8.06 -1.73 4.31
N ILE A 42 -7.82 -3.04 4.18
CA ILE A 42 -7.22 -3.63 2.98
C ILE A 42 -8.12 -3.36 1.76
N ASP A 43 -9.44 -3.48 1.88
CA ASP A 43 -10.36 -3.15 0.79
C ASP A 43 -10.20 -1.71 0.32
N ILE A 44 -10.07 -0.76 1.26
CA ILE A 44 -9.84 0.65 0.95
C ILE A 44 -8.48 0.83 0.28
N ILE A 45 -7.42 0.25 0.82
CA ILE A 45 -6.05 0.43 0.30
C ILE A 45 -5.93 -0.14 -1.11
N VAL A 46 -6.38 -1.37 -1.33
CA VAL A 46 -6.35 -2.01 -2.67
C VAL A 46 -7.11 -1.17 -3.68
N ARG A 47 -8.31 -0.69 -3.31
CA ARG A 47 -9.10 0.18 -4.17
C ARG A 47 -8.37 1.50 -4.48
N GLN A 48 -7.78 2.15 -3.48
CA GLN A 48 -7.05 3.40 -3.70
C GLN A 48 -5.83 3.19 -4.61
N ILE A 49 -5.04 2.14 -4.43
CA ILE A 49 -3.90 1.83 -5.31
C ILE A 49 -4.37 1.61 -6.75
N SER A 50 -5.49 0.90 -6.93
CA SER A 50 -6.06 0.61 -8.25
C SER A 50 -6.62 1.86 -8.94
N ASP A 51 -7.34 2.71 -8.21
CA ASP A 51 -8.05 3.88 -8.76
C ASP A 51 -7.11 5.06 -9.09
N LEU A 52 -5.94 5.13 -8.42
CA LEU A 52 -4.97 6.22 -8.61
C LEU A 52 -4.20 6.07 -9.93
N SER A 53 -4.12 7.19 -10.64
CA SER A 53 -3.42 7.29 -11.93
C SER A 53 -1.89 7.25 -11.76
N PRO A 54 -1.15 6.86 -12.82
CA PRO A 54 0.30 7.00 -12.85
C PRO A 54 0.76 8.43 -12.49
N GLY A 55 1.81 8.53 -11.68
CA GLY A 55 2.42 9.80 -11.28
C GLY A 55 1.81 10.45 -10.04
N GLU A 56 0.65 9.98 -9.56
CA GLU A 56 0.01 10.50 -8.35
C GLU A 56 0.83 10.13 -7.10
N LYS A 57 1.49 11.13 -6.50
CA LYS A 57 2.41 10.94 -5.37
C LYS A 57 1.79 10.21 -4.18
N ILE A 58 0.47 10.24 -4.00
CA ILE A 58 -0.19 9.55 -2.88
C ILE A 58 -0.25 8.03 -3.09
N ARG A 59 -0.08 7.52 -4.32
CA ARG A 59 -0.10 6.09 -4.62
C ARG A 59 1.04 5.35 -3.91
N MET A 60 2.24 5.94 -3.87
CA MET A 60 3.39 5.39 -3.15
C MET A 60 3.13 5.26 -1.64
N GLU A 61 2.33 6.17 -1.07
CA GLU A 61 1.98 6.14 0.35
C GLU A 61 1.03 4.97 0.68
N TYR A 62 0.08 4.68 -0.22
CA TYR A 62 -0.78 3.50 -0.10
C TYR A 62 -0.02 2.19 -0.34
N LEU A 63 0.90 2.16 -1.30
CA LEU A 63 1.79 1.00 -1.51
C LEU A 63 2.65 0.72 -0.26
N SER A 64 3.26 1.77 0.30
CA SER A 64 4.05 1.67 1.53
C SER A 64 3.21 1.23 2.73
N LEU A 65 1.97 1.71 2.83
CA LEU A 65 1.04 1.26 3.87
C LEU A 65 0.65 -0.21 3.69
N MET A 66 0.38 -0.66 2.46
CA MET A 66 0.11 -2.07 2.19
C MET A 66 1.30 -2.94 2.59
N HIS A 67 2.53 -2.51 2.26
CA HIS A 67 3.76 -3.20 2.67
C HIS A 67 3.89 -3.32 4.19
N ALA A 68 3.61 -2.23 4.92
CA ALA A 68 3.62 -2.23 6.38
C ALA A 68 2.59 -3.21 6.97
N ILE A 69 1.37 -3.28 6.38
CA ILE A 69 0.35 -4.25 6.78
C ILE A 69 0.84 -5.69 6.58
N VAL A 70 1.46 -6.00 5.43
CA VAL A 70 1.98 -7.35 5.17
C VAL A 70 3.02 -7.76 6.23
N ARG A 71 3.91 -6.85 6.62
CA ARG A 71 4.97 -7.10 7.63
C ARG A 71 4.44 -7.29 9.06
N SER A 72 3.46 -6.48 9.45
CA SER A 72 3.06 -6.34 10.85
C SER A 72 1.82 -7.13 11.23
N THR A 73 1.14 -7.74 10.26
CA THR A 73 -0.10 -8.52 10.48
C THR A 73 0.05 -9.97 10.01
N ASP A 74 -1.00 -10.77 10.16
CA ASP A 74 -1.08 -12.13 9.61
C ASP A 74 -1.69 -12.17 8.19
N TYR A 75 -1.50 -11.10 7.41
CA TYR A 75 -2.03 -10.95 6.06
C TYR A 75 -1.82 -12.19 5.17
N MET A 76 -0.62 -12.77 5.19
CA MET A 76 -0.29 -13.98 4.41
C MET A 76 -1.12 -15.21 4.77
N ARG A 77 -1.76 -15.27 5.94
CA ARG A 77 -2.63 -16.40 6.34
C ARG A 77 -4.03 -16.32 5.73
N HIS A 78 -4.55 -15.11 5.54
CA HIS A 78 -5.92 -14.92 5.09
C HIS A 78 -6.03 -14.35 3.68
N GLN A 79 -4.95 -13.73 3.16
CA GLN A 79 -4.78 -13.32 1.75
C GLN A 79 -5.97 -12.51 1.21
N HIS A 80 -6.54 -11.64 2.05
CA HIS A 80 -7.73 -10.87 1.70
C HIS A 80 -7.40 -9.94 0.53
N ARG A 81 -8.19 -9.99 -0.56
CA ARG A 81 -7.98 -9.22 -1.80
C ARG A 81 -6.63 -9.47 -2.50
N LEU A 82 -5.95 -10.58 -2.20
CA LEU A 82 -4.66 -10.89 -2.82
C LEU A 82 -4.72 -10.91 -4.37
N PRO A 83 -5.71 -11.54 -5.03
CA PRO A 83 -5.77 -11.54 -6.50
C PRO A 83 -5.90 -10.14 -7.12
N ASP A 84 -6.70 -9.27 -6.48
CA ASP A 84 -6.88 -7.88 -6.91
C ASP A 84 -5.58 -7.08 -6.73
N LEU A 85 -4.88 -7.31 -5.61
CA LEU A 85 -3.59 -6.68 -5.32
C LEU A 85 -2.52 -7.12 -6.33
N GLN A 86 -2.45 -8.41 -6.65
CA GLN A 86 -1.54 -8.98 -7.65
C GLN A 86 -1.76 -8.35 -9.02
N THR A 87 -3.02 -8.34 -9.49
CA THR A 87 -3.43 -7.74 -10.76
C THR A 87 -3.03 -6.26 -10.80
N THR A 88 -3.26 -5.54 -9.70
CA THR A 88 -2.92 -4.12 -9.59
C THR A 88 -1.41 -3.88 -9.63
N PHE A 89 -0.62 -4.69 -8.93
CA PHE A 89 0.84 -4.58 -8.93
C PHE A 89 1.45 -4.88 -10.30
N GLN A 90 0.97 -5.92 -10.99
CA GLN A 90 1.39 -6.21 -12.35
C GLN A 90 1.07 -5.05 -13.31
N ARG A 91 -0.14 -4.50 -13.21
CA ARG A 91 -0.54 -3.32 -13.99
C ARG A 91 0.42 -2.16 -13.76
N ILE A 92 0.77 -1.84 -12.51
CA ILE A 92 1.69 -0.75 -12.16
C ILE A 92 3.12 -1.03 -12.65
N LEU A 93 3.60 -2.28 -12.54
CA LEU A 93 4.92 -2.66 -13.04
C LEU A 93 5.01 -2.53 -14.56
N ALA A 94 3.90 -2.73 -15.28
CA ALA A 94 3.81 -2.60 -16.73
C ALA A 94 3.58 -1.16 -17.24
N GLU A 95 3.35 -0.18 -16.35
CA GLU A 95 3.22 1.24 -16.72
C GLU A 95 4.48 1.72 -17.47
N GLU A 96 4.34 2.44 -18.59
CA GLU A 96 5.48 2.91 -19.41
C GLU A 96 6.03 4.26 -18.92
N GLU A 97 5.31 4.93 -18.03
CA GLU A 97 5.64 6.22 -17.47
C GLU A 97 6.98 6.15 -16.70
N ASN A 98 7.84 7.12 -17.01
CA ASN A 98 9.20 7.23 -16.47
C ASN A 98 9.36 8.38 -15.47
N ASP A 99 8.26 8.95 -14.97
CA ASP A 99 8.35 9.94 -13.91
C ASP A 99 8.84 9.32 -12.59
N GLN A 100 9.41 10.17 -11.73
CA GLN A 100 10.01 9.72 -10.48
C GLN A 100 9.00 9.05 -9.54
N SER A 101 7.73 9.46 -9.54
CA SER A 101 6.71 8.84 -8.68
C SER A 101 6.40 7.42 -9.14
N CYS A 102 6.22 7.20 -10.44
CA CYS A 102 6.02 5.87 -11.02
C CYS A 102 7.22 4.94 -10.78
N GLN A 103 8.44 5.46 -10.88
CA GLN A 103 9.64 4.68 -10.53
C GLN A 103 9.62 4.25 -9.05
N MET A 104 9.21 5.15 -8.15
CA MET A 104 9.10 4.83 -6.72
C MET A 104 8.03 3.78 -6.44
N ASP A 105 6.88 3.86 -7.11
CA ASP A 105 5.81 2.85 -7.00
C ASP A 105 6.34 1.46 -7.37
N LYS A 106 7.05 1.36 -8.50
CA LYS A 106 7.67 0.10 -8.97
C LYS A 106 8.70 -0.44 -7.99
N LEU A 107 9.54 0.42 -7.42
CA LEU A 107 10.54 0.03 -6.43
C LEU A 107 9.89 -0.54 -5.15
N ILE A 108 8.81 0.08 -4.67
CA ILE A 108 8.08 -0.42 -3.49
C ILE A 108 7.49 -1.79 -3.78
N ILE A 109 6.85 -1.99 -4.95
CA ILE A 109 6.29 -3.29 -5.34
C ILE A 109 7.40 -4.36 -5.44
N GLN A 110 8.54 -4.02 -6.02
CA GLN A 110 9.68 -4.93 -6.11
C GLN A 110 10.21 -5.34 -4.73
N GLU A 111 10.27 -4.40 -3.77
CA GLU A 111 10.67 -4.73 -2.40
C GLU A 111 9.62 -5.61 -1.70
N ILE A 112 8.32 -5.39 -1.94
CA ILE A 112 7.26 -6.28 -1.46
C ILE A 112 7.46 -7.69 -2.01
N TYR A 113 7.68 -7.86 -3.31
CA TYR A 113 7.90 -9.18 -3.92
C TYR A 113 9.16 -9.87 -3.42
N LYS A 114 10.23 -9.10 -3.18
CA LYS A 114 11.48 -9.63 -2.62
C LYS A 114 11.31 -10.14 -1.19
N GLU A 115 10.53 -9.43 -0.38
CA GLU A 115 10.28 -9.80 1.02
C GLU A 115 9.20 -10.88 1.16
N PHE A 116 8.21 -10.88 0.26
CA PHE A 116 7.06 -11.79 0.26
C PHE A 116 6.84 -12.39 -1.15
N PRO A 117 7.67 -13.38 -1.55
CA PRO A 117 7.60 -13.97 -2.89
C PRO A 117 6.24 -14.59 -3.24
N ASP A 118 5.51 -15.10 -2.25
CA ASP A 118 4.18 -15.68 -2.43
C ASP A 118 3.17 -14.68 -3.01
N ILE A 119 3.40 -13.37 -2.86
CA ILE A 119 2.57 -12.32 -3.47
C ILE A 119 2.86 -12.20 -4.95
N ALA A 120 4.07 -12.51 -5.42
CA ALA A 120 4.42 -12.45 -6.84
C ALA A 120 3.90 -13.67 -7.63
N LEU A 121 3.62 -14.79 -6.94
CA LEU A 121 3.19 -16.03 -7.57
C LEU A 121 1.70 -15.94 -7.95
N GLU A 122 1.41 -15.92 -9.24
CA GLU A 122 0.07 -16.27 -9.73
C GLU A 122 -0.15 -17.75 -9.39
N ASN A 123 -1.17 -18.04 -8.59
CA ASN A 123 -1.68 -19.40 -8.53
C ASN A 123 -2.36 -19.65 -9.88
N GLU A 124 -1.64 -20.32 -10.79
CA GLU A 124 -2.24 -20.98 -11.95
C GLU A 124 -3.30 -21.95 -11.44
N LEU A 125 -4.57 -21.56 -11.53
CA LEU A 125 -5.74 -22.40 -11.33
C LEU A 125 -6.61 -22.36 -12.59
#